data_AF-A0A6N9DJB8-F1
#
_entry.id   AF-A0A6N9DJB8-F1
#
_cell.length_a   1.000
_cell.length_b   1.000
_cell.length_c   1.000
_cell.angle_alpha   90.00
_cell.angle_beta   90.00
_cell.angle_gamma   90.00
#
_symmetry.space_group_name_H-M   'P 1'
#
loop_
_entity.id
_entity.type
_entity.pdbx_description
1 polymer ?
#
loop_
_entity_poly.entity_id
_entity_poly.type
_entity_poly.pdbx_seq_one_letter_code
_entity_poly.pdbx_strand_id
1 'polypeptide(L)'
;MTYSYSKATAYHRPHAVEQSHKRSSEMYVGTQYGARHETDIKQLAQLGVHHVDVPLREHWTDWTVDLLVSYREKYAKYGIEVETIHSPLGSRDAFSNDMTYLFLGPSDEKERELDSLCEIIRMASQAGLRGLLYNITILGHLRTPQRYGRGGARLSSFKYADLDQSLPDFEGGAADYDTMWERIDYFLGRIIPVAEEYKVQMACHPQDPGIKDNEYRGVARVMGTVEGLKKFEAMHENPYHGFNFCQGTVSEMLEKPGEEIYDVIRYFGTRKKIFNVHPRHHPGGKCGVTMQSKAKSVEDYLSDLDDTRREAISTVRDIVLDNLPDGYEEMMLFGMITYAVPLSIFPDTYNKQPLM
;
A
#
# COMPACT_ATOMS: atom_id res chain seq x y z
N MET A 1 65.56 4.21 17.31
CA MET A 1 66.01 3.09 16.46
C MET A 1 66.04 1.82 17.30
N THR A 2 65.67 0.71 16.66
CA THR A 2 65.79 -0.71 17.08
C THR A 2 64.91 -1.26 18.21
N TYR A 3 63.95 -2.08 17.74
CA TYR A 3 63.07 -3.04 18.38
C TYR A 3 63.79 -4.10 19.22
N SER A 4 63.07 -4.65 20.20
CA SER A 4 63.23 -6.04 20.67
C SER A 4 61.86 -6.68 20.84
N TYR A 5 61.66 -7.81 20.16
CA TYR A 5 60.45 -8.64 20.15
C TYR A 5 60.44 -9.61 21.34
N SER A 6 59.27 -9.78 21.96
CA SER A 6 58.93 -10.94 22.78
C SER A 6 57.69 -11.63 22.22
N LYS A 7 57.77 -12.95 22.07
CA LYS A 7 56.81 -13.86 21.45
C LYS A 7 55.53 -14.02 22.29
N ALA A 8 54.37 -14.10 21.64
CA ALA A 8 53.21 -14.80 22.18
C ALA A 8 52.37 -15.46 21.07
N THR A 9 52.40 -16.80 21.09
CA THR A 9 51.34 -17.78 20.78
C THR A 9 50.48 -17.59 19.52
N ALA A 10 50.73 -18.48 18.55
CA ALA A 10 49.83 -18.78 17.45
C ALA A 10 48.59 -19.53 17.96
N TYR A 11 47.41 -18.92 17.83
CA TYR A 11 46.12 -19.61 17.87
C TYR A 11 45.69 -19.93 16.43
N HIS A 12 45.50 -21.20 16.13
CA HIS A 12 44.85 -21.69 14.91
C HIS A 12 43.44 -21.07 14.78
N ARG A 13 43.17 -20.37 13.67
CA ARG A 13 41.80 -20.00 13.27
C ARG A 13 41.15 -21.21 12.60
N PRO A 14 39.98 -21.70 13.07
CA PRO A 14 39.18 -22.62 12.28
C PRO A 14 38.59 -21.89 11.06
N HIS A 15 38.42 -22.65 9.99
CA HIS A 15 37.91 -22.26 8.69
C HIS A 15 36.69 -21.33 8.74
N ALA A 16 36.73 -20.29 7.90
CA ALA A 16 35.60 -19.40 7.66
C ALA A 16 34.44 -20.20 7.07
N VAL A 17 33.36 -20.29 7.84
CA VAL A 17 32.04 -20.64 7.32
C VAL A 17 31.56 -19.43 6.54
N GLU A 18 31.44 -19.54 5.22
CA GLU A 18 30.71 -18.58 4.40
C GLU A 18 29.26 -18.52 4.91
N GLN A 19 28.98 -17.50 5.73
CA GLN A 19 27.60 -17.14 6.05
C GLN A 19 27.01 -16.49 4.81
N SER A 20 26.29 -17.29 4.02
CA SER A 20 25.34 -16.78 3.05
C SER A 20 24.40 -15.82 3.78
N HIS A 21 24.54 -14.52 3.53
CA HIS A 21 23.62 -13.51 4.04
C HIS A 21 22.28 -13.69 3.31
N LYS A 22 21.47 -14.64 3.78
CA LYS A 22 20.03 -14.65 3.51
C LYS A 22 19.51 -13.38 4.18
N ARG A 23 19.27 -12.31 3.40
CA ARG A 23 18.52 -11.16 3.90
C ARG A 23 17.19 -11.71 4.44
N SER A 24 16.97 -11.68 5.75
CA SER A 24 15.65 -11.97 6.29
C SER A 24 14.76 -10.82 5.83
N SER A 25 13.96 -11.06 4.80
CA SER A 25 12.83 -10.20 4.48
C SER A 25 11.75 -10.49 5.51
N GLU A 26 11.84 -9.82 6.66
CA GLU A 26 10.76 -9.82 7.65
C GLU A 26 9.60 -8.99 7.08
N MET A 27 8.41 -9.57 7.05
CA MET A 27 7.18 -8.86 6.70
C MET A 27 6.54 -8.35 7.98
N TYR A 28 6.42 -7.02 8.10
CA TYR A 28 5.68 -6.39 9.19
C TYR A 28 4.21 -6.24 8.78
N VAL A 29 3.33 -6.98 9.46
CA VAL A 29 1.89 -6.85 9.27
C VAL A 29 1.40 -5.66 10.08
N GLY A 30 0.67 -4.75 9.42
CA GLY A 30 0.07 -3.59 10.05
C GLY A 30 -1.37 -3.34 9.67
N THR A 31 -1.95 -2.35 10.33
CA THR A 31 -3.31 -1.87 10.09
C THR A 31 -3.34 -0.35 10.11
N GLN A 32 -4.21 0.20 9.27
CA GLN A 32 -4.57 1.62 9.20
C GLN A 32 -5.79 1.95 10.09
N TYR A 33 -6.27 0.99 10.88
CA TYR A 33 -7.45 1.19 11.71
C TYR A 33 -7.12 1.87 13.03
N GLY A 34 -7.67 3.06 13.24
CA GLY A 34 -7.59 3.76 14.54
C GLY A 34 -8.33 2.98 15.62
N ALA A 35 -7.58 2.41 16.57
CA ALA A 35 -8.16 1.66 17.69
C ALA A 35 -9.17 2.51 18.46
N ARG A 36 -10.40 2.00 18.59
CA ARG A 36 -11.48 2.78 19.22
C ARG A 36 -11.37 2.78 20.73
N HIS A 37 -11.01 1.61 21.24
CA HIS A 37 -10.81 1.29 22.64
C HIS A 37 -9.54 0.48 22.80
N GLU A 38 -9.04 0.38 24.03
CA GLU A 38 -7.87 -0.44 24.34
C GLU A 38 -8.05 -1.92 23.98
N THR A 39 -9.29 -2.42 23.98
CA THR A 39 -9.64 -3.78 23.53
C THR A 39 -9.30 -4.03 22.06
N ASP A 40 -9.41 -3.01 21.20
CA ASP A 40 -9.04 -3.14 19.79
C ASP A 40 -7.52 -3.35 19.66
N ILE A 41 -6.71 -2.67 20.48
CA ILE A 41 -5.24 -2.82 20.50
C ILE A 41 -4.83 -4.23 20.98
N LYS A 42 -5.50 -4.74 22.02
CA LYS A 42 -5.31 -6.12 22.48
C LYS A 42 -5.63 -7.14 21.40
N GLN A 43 -6.72 -6.91 20.65
CA GLN A 43 -7.11 -7.78 19.55
C GLN A 43 -6.05 -7.78 18.44
N LEU A 44 -5.49 -6.61 18.09
CA LEU A 44 -4.40 -6.53 17.09
C LEU A 44 -3.19 -7.37 17.51
N ALA A 45 -2.76 -7.28 18.78
CA ALA A 45 -1.67 -8.09 19.29
C ALA A 45 -1.97 -9.60 19.21
N GLN A 46 -3.22 -10.01 19.51
CA GLN A 46 -3.66 -11.41 19.39
C GLN A 46 -3.67 -11.92 17.95
N LEU A 47 -3.82 -11.02 16.98
CA LEU A 47 -3.77 -11.33 15.54
C LEU A 47 -2.34 -11.29 14.97
N GLY A 48 -1.32 -11.11 15.81
CA GLY A 48 0.09 -11.04 15.38
C GLY A 48 0.47 -9.72 14.70
N VAL A 49 -0.31 -8.66 14.91
CA VAL A 49 0.01 -7.32 14.40
C VAL A 49 0.91 -6.61 15.40
N HIS A 50 2.14 -6.30 14.98
CA HIS A 50 3.17 -5.69 15.83
C HIS A 50 3.61 -4.30 15.36
N HIS A 51 3.20 -3.87 14.18
CA HIS A 51 3.52 -2.54 13.63
C HIS A 51 2.24 -1.92 13.08
N VAL A 52 1.97 -0.65 13.35
CA VAL A 52 0.72 0.00 12.90
C VAL A 52 0.96 1.39 12.36
N ASP A 53 0.07 1.82 11.47
CA ASP A 53 -0.12 3.22 11.12
C ASP A 53 -1.41 3.72 11.77
N VAL A 54 -1.35 4.85 12.46
CA VAL A 54 -2.48 5.30 13.29
C VAL A 54 -3.05 6.61 12.78
N PRO A 55 -4.35 6.67 12.43
CA PRO A 55 -5.04 7.94 12.29
C PRO A 55 -5.29 8.52 13.69
N LEU A 56 -4.83 9.75 13.91
CA LEU A 56 -5.04 10.46 15.16
C LEU A 56 -6.48 10.98 15.24
N ARG A 57 -7.02 11.06 16.45
CA ARG A 57 -8.40 11.51 16.70
C ARG A 57 -8.50 13.00 16.93
N GLU A 58 -7.46 13.54 17.56
CA GLU A 58 -7.31 14.94 17.89
C GLU A 58 -7.14 15.75 16.61
N HIS A 59 -7.69 16.96 16.60
CA HIS A 59 -7.53 17.86 15.48
C HIS A 59 -6.04 18.21 15.30
N TRP A 60 -5.59 18.34 14.06
CA TRP A 60 -4.16 18.46 13.76
C TRP A 60 -3.48 19.69 14.34
N THR A 61 -4.24 20.76 14.59
CA THR A 61 -3.76 21.97 15.27
C THR A 61 -3.40 21.75 16.73
N ASP A 62 -3.91 20.67 17.34
CA ASP A 62 -3.67 20.32 18.73
C ASP A 62 -2.54 19.29 18.88
N TRP A 63 -1.92 18.88 17.77
CA TRP A 63 -0.85 17.89 17.82
C TRP A 63 0.40 18.47 18.47
N THR A 64 0.97 17.69 19.38
CA THR A 64 2.23 17.98 20.06
C THR A 64 3.10 16.73 20.06
N VAL A 65 4.40 16.89 20.28
CA VAL A 65 5.31 15.74 20.44
C VAL A 65 4.82 14.81 21.55
N ASP A 66 4.38 15.36 22.67
CA ASP A 66 3.86 14.58 23.81
C ASP A 66 2.62 13.77 23.43
N LEU A 67 1.71 14.33 22.63
CA LEU A 67 0.57 13.61 22.10
C LEU A 67 1.03 12.42 21.24
N LEU A 68 1.94 12.65 20.30
CA LEU A 68 2.45 11.59 19.41
C LEU A 68 3.17 10.49 20.19
N VAL A 69 3.98 10.85 21.19
CA VAL A 69 4.64 9.91 22.10
C VAL A 69 3.62 9.11 22.89
N SER A 70 2.55 9.73 23.38
CA SER A 70 1.50 9.03 24.13
C SER A 70 0.80 7.94 23.31
N TYR A 71 0.64 8.15 22.00
CA TYR A 71 0.13 7.12 21.10
C TYR A 71 1.12 5.94 21.01
N ARG A 72 2.41 6.21 20.83
CA ARG A 72 3.43 5.14 20.81
C ARG A 72 3.44 4.34 22.11
N GLU A 73 3.47 5.02 23.25
CA GLU A 73 3.46 4.38 24.58
C GLU A 73 2.20 3.54 24.82
N LYS A 74 1.05 4.01 24.35
CA LYS A 74 -0.22 3.28 24.47
C LYS A 74 -0.18 1.94 23.75
N TYR A 75 0.35 1.89 22.53
CA TYR A 75 0.47 0.65 21.75
C TYR A 75 1.64 -0.23 22.22
N ALA A 76 2.74 0.38 22.68
CA ALA A 76 3.92 -0.34 23.18
C ALA A 76 3.60 -1.25 24.38
N LYS A 77 2.61 -0.90 25.22
CA LYS A 77 2.09 -1.76 26.32
C LYS A 77 1.63 -3.14 25.84
N TYR A 78 1.34 -3.27 24.55
CA TYR A 78 0.84 -4.50 23.92
C TYR A 78 1.87 -5.12 22.95
N GLY A 79 3.12 -4.64 22.96
CA GLY A 79 4.15 -5.09 22.03
C GLY A 79 3.87 -4.69 20.59
N ILE A 80 3.24 -3.52 20.39
CA ILE A 80 2.94 -2.94 19.08
C ILE A 80 3.66 -1.60 18.94
N GLU A 81 4.36 -1.41 17.83
CA GLU A 81 5.04 -0.16 17.45
C GLU A 81 4.16 0.67 16.53
N VAL A 82 3.97 1.96 16.85
CA VAL A 82 3.37 2.92 15.92
C VAL A 82 4.48 3.45 15.03
N GLU A 83 4.45 3.02 13.77
CA GLU A 83 5.46 3.33 12.76
C GLU A 83 5.22 4.68 12.11
N THR A 84 3.97 4.93 11.71
CA THR A 84 3.59 6.12 10.95
C THR A 84 2.24 6.64 11.42
N ILE A 85 1.96 7.90 11.08
CA ILE A 85 0.65 8.50 11.28
C ILE A 85 0.14 9.07 9.96
N HIS A 86 -1.16 9.31 9.89
CA HIS A 86 -1.77 10.02 8.78
C HIS A 86 -1.55 11.51 8.99
N SER A 87 -0.97 12.18 8.01
CA SER A 87 -0.95 13.64 7.96
C SER A 87 -2.39 14.18 7.79
N PRO A 88 -2.62 15.49 8.00
CA PRO A 88 -3.93 16.13 7.78
C PRO A 88 -4.37 16.21 6.30
N LEU A 89 -3.67 15.50 5.41
CA LEU A 89 -3.98 15.30 4.00
C LEU A 89 -4.60 13.92 3.79
N GLY A 90 -5.84 13.78 4.26
CA GLY A 90 -6.65 12.57 4.08
C GLY A 90 -7.16 12.40 2.65
N SER A 91 -8.03 11.40 2.44
CA SER A 91 -8.59 11.04 1.14
C SER A 91 -9.87 11.80 0.75
N ARG A 92 -10.26 12.81 1.53
CA ARG A 92 -11.45 13.65 1.30
C ARG A 92 -11.17 14.70 0.22
N ASP A 93 -12.22 15.34 -0.31
CA ASP A 93 -12.05 16.53 -1.16
C ASP A 93 -11.41 17.68 -0.38
N ALA A 94 -10.84 18.66 -1.08
CA ALA A 94 -10.06 19.73 -0.49
C ALA A 94 -10.81 20.47 0.63
N PHE A 95 -12.09 20.81 0.43
CA PHE A 95 -12.87 21.56 1.42
C PHE A 95 -13.36 20.72 2.60
N SER A 96 -13.37 19.41 2.44
CA SER A 96 -13.68 18.47 3.51
C SER A 96 -12.43 17.89 4.17
N ASN A 97 -11.22 18.25 3.71
CA ASN A 97 -9.97 17.77 4.27
C ASN A 97 -9.50 18.68 5.42
N ASP A 98 -8.63 18.16 6.27
CA ASP A 98 -8.18 18.92 7.44
C ASP A 98 -7.20 20.05 7.07
N MET A 99 -6.39 19.84 6.02
CA MET A 99 -5.66 20.88 5.28
C MET A 99 -6.28 21.06 3.89
N THR A 100 -6.81 22.26 3.64
CA THR A 100 -7.68 22.57 2.50
C THR A 100 -6.92 23.12 1.29
N TYR A 101 -5.95 24.00 1.52
CA TYR A 101 -5.41 24.91 0.50
C TYR A 101 -4.15 24.39 -0.19
N LEU A 102 -3.48 23.37 0.35
CA LEU A 102 -2.20 22.86 -0.15
C LEU A 102 -2.14 22.56 -1.66
N PHE A 103 -3.24 22.05 -2.23
CA PHE A 103 -3.35 21.73 -3.67
C PHE A 103 -4.35 22.62 -4.42
N LEU A 104 -4.78 23.73 -3.82
CA LEU A 104 -5.57 24.76 -4.50
C LEU A 104 -4.66 25.84 -5.10
N GLY A 105 -5.27 26.91 -5.63
CA GLY A 105 -4.53 28.06 -6.12
C GLY A 105 -3.69 28.76 -5.03
N PRO A 106 -2.79 29.68 -5.40
CA PRO A 106 -1.99 30.43 -4.43
C PRO A 106 -2.84 31.20 -3.41
N SER A 107 -2.51 31.08 -2.13
CA SER A 107 -3.14 31.83 -1.04
C SER A 107 -2.20 31.91 0.18
N ASP A 108 -2.44 32.85 1.08
CA ASP A 108 -1.68 32.94 2.34
C ASP A 108 -2.00 31.74 3.25
N GLU A 109 -3.21 31.19 3.16
CA GLU A 109 -3.62 29.98 3.86
C GLU A 109 -2.79 28.77 3.43
N LYS A 110 -2.51 28.63 2.12
CA LYS A 110 -1.63 27.57 1.59
C LYS A 110 -0.25 27.64 2.21
N GLU A 111 0.32 28.84 2.31
CA GLU A 111 1.64 29.02 2.93
C GLU A 111 1.62 28.67 4.43
N ARG A 112 0.57 29.05 5.16
CA ARG A 112 0.41 28.68 6.57
C ARG A 112 0.24 27.17 6.78
N GLU A 113 -0.49 26.50 5.89
CA GLU A 113 -0.64 25.04 5.93
C GLU A 113 0.67 24.32 5.59
N LEU A 114 1.46 24.84 4.64
CA LEU A 114 2.78 24.31 4.31
C LEU A 114 3.73 24.41 5.51
N ASP A 115 3.78 25.57 6.16
CA ASP A 115 4.62 25.77 7.35
C ASP A 115 4.19 24.84 8.50
N SER A 116 2.87 24.66 8.67
CA SER A 116 2.32 23.74 9.66
C SER A 116 2.65 22.27 9.35
N LEU A 117 2.65 21.86 8.08
CA LEU A 117 3.02 20.50 7.69
C LEU A 117 4.51 20.25 7.92
N CYS A 118 5.38 21.23 7.64
CA CYS A 118 6.80 21.16 7.98
C CYS A 118 7.01 20.99 9.50
N GLU A 119 6.21 21.68 10.30
CA GLU A 119 6.23 21.53 11.75
C GLU A 119 5.73 20.13 12.20
N ILE A 120 4.72 19.57 11.54
CA ILE A 120 4.27 18.19 11.79
C ILE A 120 5.38 17.18 11.46
N ILE A 121 6.13 17.38 10.39
CA ILE A 121 7.30 16.55 10.04
C ILE A 121 8.33 16.58 11.18
N ARG A 122 8.65 17.77 11.69
CA ARG A 122 9.54 17.95 12.83
C ARG A 122 9.03 17.22 14.08
N MET A 123 7.75 17.38 14.41
CA MET A 123 7.13 16.71 15.55
C MET A 123 7.16 15.18 15.43
N ALA A 124 6.87 14.65 14.24
CA ALA A 124 6.90 13.22 13.97
C ALA A 124 8.29 12.62 14.22
N SER A 125 9.34 13.30 13.76
CA SER A 125 10.73 12.93 14.03
C SER A 125 11.06 12.91 15.52
N GLN A 126 10.68 13.97 16.24
CA GLN A 126 10.93 14.07 17.68
C GLN A 126 10.18 13.03 18.50
N ALA A 127 8.99 12.62 18.04
CA ALA A 127 8.22 11.55 18.64
C ALA A 127 8.76 10.16 18.32
N GLY A 128 9.75 10.04 17.42
CA GLY A 128 10.33 8.77 16.99
C GLY A 128 9.43 7.99 16.03
N LEU A 129 8.60 8.66 15.24
CA LEU A 129 7.84 8.05 14.15
C LEU A 129 8.74 7.92 12.91
N ARG A 130 8.54 6.85 12.15
CA ARG A 130 9.28 6.59 10.90
C ARG A 130 8.84 7.49 9.76
N GLY A 131 7.56 7.88 9.70
CA GLY A 131 7.01 8.55 8.53
C GLY A 131 5.59 9.08 8.68
N LEU A 132 5.15 9.81 7.65
CA LEU A 132 3.81 10.35 7.48
C LEU A 132 3.18 9.79 6.20
N LEU A 133 1.91 9.39 6.30
CA LEU A 133 1.10 8.98 5.16
C LEU A 133 0.24 10.18 4.71
N TYR A 134 0.15 10.40 3.40
CA TYR A 134 -0.63 11.53 2.87
C TYR A 134 -1.22 11.24 1.47
N ASN A 135 -2.19 12.05 1.07
CA ASN A 135 -2.83 11.97 -0.25
C ASN A 135 -2.69 13.33 -0.96
N ILE A 136 -2.59 13.30 -2.29
CA ILE A 136 -2.70 14.50 -3.13
C ILE A 136 -4.05 14.47 -3.83
N THR A 137 -4.98 15.27 -3.32
CA THR A 137 -6.37 15.20 -3.75
C THR A 137 -7.06 16.56 -3.66
N ILE A 138 -7.72 16.96 -4.76
CA ILE A 138 -8.65 18.10 -4.78
C ILE A 138 -10.10 17.62 -4.66
N LEU A 139 -10.45 16.54 -5.38
CA LEU A 139 -11.83 16.01 -5.44
C LEU A 139 -12.12 14.84 -4.49
N GLY A 140 -11.14 14.44 -3.70
CA GLY A 140 -11.21 13.25 -2.87
C GLY A 140 -11.01 11.96 -3.66
N HIS A 141 -11.20 10.85 -2.94
CA HIS A 141 -11.40 9.55 -3.56
C HIS A 141 -12.77 9.48 -4.23
N LEU A 142 -12.79 9.31 -5.55
CA LEU A 142 -14.04 9.27 -6.29
C LEU A 142 -14.69 7.90 -6.16
N ARG A 143 -15.99 7.88 -5.90
CA ARG A 143 -16.79 6.65 -5.78
C ARG A 143 -18.12 6.81 -6.49
N THR A 144 -18.64 5.72 -7.02
CA THR A 144 -20.00 5.59 -7.56
C THR A 144 -20.83 4.72 -6.61
N PRO A 145 -22.15 4.57 -6.83
CA PRO A 145 -22.98 3.73 -5.97
C PRO A 145 -22.37 2.34 -5.73
N GLN A 146 -22.52 1.87 -4.49
CA GLN A 146 -21.94 0.61 -4.04
C GLN A 146 -22.47 -0.58 -4.84
N ARG A 147 -21.62 -1.60 -4.96
CA ARG A 147 -21.99 -2.90 -5.54
C ARG A 147 -22.08 -3.94 -4.44
N TYR A 148 -22.70 -5.07 -4.75
CA TYR A 148 -22.79 -6.20 -3.85
C TYR A 148 -21.96 -7.36 -4.40
N GLY A 149 -21.12 -7.93 -3.56
CA GLY A 149 -20.29 -9.09 -3.84
C GLY A 149 -20.89 -10.38 -3.28
N ARG A 150 -20.04 -11.42 -3.24
CA ARG A 150 -20.39 -12.73 -2.67
C ARG A 150 -20.93 -12.59 -1.25
N GLY A 151 -22.00 -13.32 -0.93
CA GLY A 151 -22.62 -13.29 0.39
C GLY A 151 -23.30 -11.97 0.74
N GLY A 152 -23.59 -11.10 -0.23
CA GLY A 152 -24.23 -9.80 0.01
C GLY A 152 -23.26 -8.74 0.57
N ALA A 153 -21.95 -8.98 0.52
CA ALA A 153 -20.95 -8.03 0.98
C ALA A 153 -21.05 -6.71 0.19
N ARG A 154 -21.11 -5.57 0.89
CA ARG A 154 -21.10 -4.24 0.28
C ARG A 154 -19.68 -3.91 -0.18
N LEU A 155 -19.54 -3.59 -1.47
CA LEU A 155 -18.28 -3.25 -2.11
C LEU A 155 -18.28 -1.79 -2.56
N SER A 156 -17.16 -1.13 -2.33
CA SER A 156 -16.89 0.17 -2.95
C SER A 156 -16.78 -0.01 -4.47
N SER A 157 -17.30 0.94 -5.24
CA SER A 157 -17.33 0.88 -6.70
C SER A 157 -16.96 2.24 -7.29
N PHE A 158 -16.43 2.20 -8.51
CA PHE A 158 -16.23 3.38 -9.33
C PHE A 158 -16.47 3.06 -10.80
N LYS A 159 -17.14 3.98 -11.49
CA LYS A 159 -17.33 4.00 -12.94
C LYS A 159 -17.34 5.45 -13.40
N TYR A 160 -16.36 5.84 -14.20
CA TYR A 160 -16.24 7.23 -14.66
C TYR A 160 -17.52 7.73 -15.38
N ALA A 161 -18.12 6.89 -16.23
CA ALA A 161 -19.36 7.22 -16.94
C ALA A 161 -20.60 7.40 -16.03
N ASP A 162 -20.56 6.93 -14.78
CA ASP A 162 -21.66 7.07 -13.82
C ASP A 162 -21.50 8.34 -12.95
N LEU A 163 -20.42 9.12 -13.12
CA LEU A 163 -20.26 10.41 -12.47
C LEU A 163 -21.20 11.46 -13.10
N ASP A 164 -21.58 12.46 -12.32
CA ASP A 164 -22.37 13.58 -12.82
C ASP A 164 -21.49 14.52 -13.66
N GLN A 165 -21.51 14.29 -14.96
CA GLN A 165 -20.76 15.08 -15.95
C GLN A 165 -21.34 16.49 -16.17
N SER A 166 -22.47 16.83 -15.55
CA SER A 166 -23.07 18.17 -15.66
C SER A 166 -22.54 19.16 -14.62
N LEU A 167 -21.78 18.67 -13.62
CA LEU A 167 -21.21 19.54 -12.60
C LEU A 167 -20.18 20.49 -13.22
N PRO A 168 -20.14 21.76 -12.76
CA PRO A 168 -19.14 22.70 -13.22
C PRO A 168 -17.76 22.30 -12.70
N ASP A 169 -16.76 23.02 -13.19
CA ASP A 169 -15.40 22.98 -12.65
C ASP A 169 -15.38 23.09 -11.12
N PHE A 170 -14.34 22.51 -10.52
CA PHE A 170 -14.18 22.52 -9.08
C PHE A 170 -14.09 23.95 -8.56
N GLU A 171 -14.89 24.26 -7.55
CA GLU A 171 -15.09 25.61 -7.02
C GLU A 171 -13.84 26.17 -6.32
N GLY A 172 -12.92 25.30 -5.89
CA GLY A 172 -11.59 25.69 -5.38
C GLY A 172 -10.55 25.95 -6.47
N GLY A 173 -10.97 25.99 -7.73
CA GLY A 173 -10.12 26.17 -8.89
C GLY A 173 -9.75 24.83 -9.53
N ALA A 174 -10.26 24.62 -10.75
CA ALA A 174 -9.81 23.58 -11.65
C ALA A 174 -8.27 23.54 -11.75
N ALA A 175 -7.76 22.35 -12.03
CA ALA A 175 -6.34 22.09 -12.14
C ALA A 175 -6.15 21.02 -13.21
N ASP A 176 -5.86 21.49 -14.42
CA ASP A 176 -5.48 20.63 -15.52
C ASP A 176 -4.16 19.90 -15.22
N TYR A 177 -3.72 19.08 -16.17
CA TYR A 177 -2.52 18.26 -16.00
C TYR A 177 -1.26 19.08 -15.61
N ASP A 178 -1.02 20.20 -16.28
CA ASP A 178 0.16 21.04 -16.04
C ASP A 178 0.04 21.78 -14.70
N THR A 179 -1.13 22.37 -14.42
CA THR A 179 -1.41 23.03 -13.15
C THR A 179 -1.26 22.08 -11.96
N MET A 180 -1.71 20.83 -12.09
CA MET A 180 -1.53 19.82 -11.04
C MET A 180 -0.04 19.52 -10.79
N TRP A 181 0.76 19.39 -11.84
CA TRP A 181 2.20 19.17 -11.68
C TRP A 181 2.92 20.38 -11.09
N GLU A 182 2.57 21.60 -11.47
CA GLU A 182 3.11 22.82 -10.86
C GLU A 182 2.81 22.88 -9.36
N ARG A 183 1.58 22.54 -8.95
CA ARG A 183 1.20 22.50 -7.53
C ARG A 183 1.94 21.41 -6.76
N ILE A 184 2.12 20.23 -7.37
CA ILE A 184 2.88 19.11 -6.77
C ILE A 184 4.36 19.47 -6.63
N ASP A 185 4.99 20.04 -7.67
CA ASP A 185 6.39 20.47 -7.66
C ASP A 185 6.63 21.49 -6.53
N TYR A 186 5.78 22.52 -6.45
CA TYR A 186 5.86 23.51 -5.38
C TYR A 186 5.72 22.89 -3.99
N PHE A 187 4.76 21.99 -3.80
CA PHE A 187 4.55 21.29 -2.53
C PHE A 187 5.76 20.44 -2.14
N LEU A 188 6.25 19.60 -3.05
CA LEU A 188 7.40 18.72 -2.81
C LEU A 188 8.68 19.51 -2.54
N GLY A 189 8.92 20.59 -3.28
CA GLY A 189 10.08 21.47 -3.08
C GLY A 189 10.14 22.11 -1.70
N ARG A 190 8.98 22.24 -1.02
CA ARG A 190 8.89 22.76 0.34
C ARG A 190 9.03 21.66 1.41
N ILE A 191 8.35 20.53 1.23
CA ILE A 191 8.26 19.52 2.31
C ILE A 191 9.37 18.48 2.29
N ILE A 192 9.91 18.12 1.13
CA ILE A 192 10.90 17.03 1.01
C ILE A 192 12.25 17.39 1.66
N PRO A 193 12.78 18.62 1.55
CA PRO A 193 13.99 19.01 2.28
C PRO A 193 13.83 18.90 3.81
N VAL A 194 12.67 19.25 4.34
CA VAL A 194 12.36 19.14 5.78
C VAL A 194 12.25 17.67 6.19
N ALA A 195 11.58 16.85 5.38
CA ALA A 195 11.50 15.42 5.59
C ALA A 195 12.88 14.75 5.62
N GLU A 196 13.81 15.18 4.76
CA GLU A 196 15.19 14.71 4.76
C GLU A 196 15.96 15.14 6.01
N GLU A 197 15.88 16.42 6.38
CA GLU A 197 16.53 16.96 7.58
C GLU A 197 16.14 16.19 8.84
N TYR A 198 14.83 15.92 8.99
CA TYR A 198 14.26 15.24 10.14
C TYR A 198 14.14 13.72 9.96
N LYS A 199 14.59 13.19 8.83
CA LYS A 199 14.61 11.75 8.51
C LYS A 199 13.24 11.08 8.60
N VAL A 200 12.18 11.79 8.20
CA VAL A 200 10.79 11.31 8.22
C VAL A 200 10.39 10.89 6.82
N GLN A 201 9.95 9.65 6.65
CA GLN A 201 9.49 9.17 5.35
C GLN A 201 8.13 9.77 4.98
N MET A 202 8.08 10.49 3.86
CA MET A 202 6.85 11.01 3.27
C MET A 202 6.31 9.99 2.27
N ALA A 203 5.23 9.31 2.64
CA ALA A 203 4.64 8.23 1.86
C ALA A 203 3.31 8.68 1.24
N CYS A 204 3.36 9.01 -0.05
CA CYS A 204 2.18 9.46 -0.79
C CYS A 204 1.33 8.28 -1.26
N HIS A 205 0.02 8.34 -1.08
CA HIS A 205 -0.92 7.38 -1.65
C HIS A 205 -1.26 7.76 -3.11
N PRO A 206 -1.23 6.81 -4.07
CA PRO A 206 -1.67 7.05 -5.44
C PRO A 206 -3.11 7.57 -5.53
N GLN A 207 -3.45 8.35 -6.54
CA GLN A 207 -4.82 8.89 -6.66
C GLN A 207 -5.82 7.77 -6.96
N ASP A 208 -6.83 7.64 -6.10
CA ASP A 208 -7.82 6.54 -6.15
C ASP A 208 -9.22 7.09 -6.48
N PRO A 209 -9.81 6.76 -7.63
CA PRO A 209 -9.26 5.95 -8.70
C PRO A 209 -8.31 6.76 -9.59
N GLY A 210 -7.53 6.08 -10.43
CA GLY A 210 -7.02 6.70 -11.65
C GLY A 210 -8.18 6.96 -12.63
N ILE A 211 -8.11 8.04 -13.42
CA ILE A 211 -9.10 8.33 -14.48
C ILE A 211 -8.48 8.40 -15.88
N LYS A 212 -7.31 7.78 -16.05
CA LYS A 212 -6.49 7.85 -17.28
C LYS A 212 -6.19 9.31 -17.62
N ASP A 213 -6.30 9.68 -18.90
CA ASP A 213 -6.05 11.04 -19.39
C ASP A 213 -7.29 11.95 -19.31
N ASN A 214 -8.36 11.50 -18.65
CA ASN A 214 -9.54 12.34 -18.45
C ASN A 214 -9.34 13.31 -17.29
N GLU A 215 -10.14 14.37 -17.31
CA GLU A 215 -10.36 15.24 -16.17
C GLU A 215 -11.78 15.04 -15.64
N TYR A 216 -12.01 15.38 -14.38
CA TYR A 216 -13.36 15.50 -13.84
C TYR A 216 -13.47 16.83 -13.13
N ARG A 217 -14.51 17.63 -13.43
CA ARG A 217 -14.67 19.00 -12.93
C ARG A 217 -13.40 19.86 -13.14
N GLY A 218 -12.75 19.72 -14.30
CA GLY A 218 -11.51 20.41 -14.65
C GLY A 218 -10.29 20.02 -13.81
N VAL A 219 -10.34 18.90 -13.08
CA VAL A 219 -9.22 18.42 -12.26
C VAL A 219 -8.63 17.13 -12.86
N ALA A 220 -7.35 17.19 -13.22
CA ALA A 220 -6.57 16.05 -13.63
C ALA A 220 -6.14 15.18 -12.45
N ARG A 221 -6.09 13.86 -12.64
CA ARG A 221 -5.53 12.92 -11.66
C ARG A 221 -4.19 12.38 -12.14
N VAL A 222 -3.17 13.24 -12.08
CA VAL A 222 -1.84 13.00 -12.65
C VAL A 222 -1.07 11.85 -11.99
N MET A 223 -1.39 11.50 -10.74
CA MET A 223 -0.87 10.30 -10.06
C MET A 223 -1.83 9.09 -10.16
N GLY A 224 -2.72 9.14 -11.15
CA GLY A 224 -3.66 8.09 -11.53
C GLY A 224 -3.13 7.18 -12.65
N THR A 225 -1.84 7.25 -12.99
CA THR A 225 -1.16 6.43 -13.99
C THR A 225 0.22 6.01 -13.51
N VAL A 226 0.76 4.89 -14.02
CA VAL A 226 2.11 4.42 -13.68
C VAL A 226 3.19 5.44 -14.06
N GLU A 227 3.07 6.07 -15.23
CA GLU A 227 4.01 7.11 -15.66
C GLU A 227 3.93 8.37 -14.79
N GLY A 228 2.73 8.72 -14.33
CA GLY A 228 2.54 9.75 -13.32
C GLY A 228 3.26 9.44 -12.01
N LEU A 229 3.16 8.21 -11.51
CA LEU A 229 3.90 7.77 -10.32
C LEU A 229 5.41 7.83 -10.53
N LYS A 230 5.92 7.46 -11.71
CA LYS A 230 7.35 7.59 -12.05
C LYS A 230 7.80 9.06 -12.06
N LYS A 231 7.01 9.95 -12.66
CA LYS A 231 7.29 11.40 -12.66
C LYS A 231 7.33 11.97 -11.25
N PHE A 232 6.35 11.60 -10.41
CA PHE A 232 6.29 12.02 -9.01
C PHE A 232 7.51 11.58 -8.19
N GLU A 233 7.96 10.34 -8.38
CA GLU A 233 9.12 9.79 -7.67
C GLU A 233 10.45 10.46 -8.08
N ALA A 234 10.58 10.80 -9.36
CA ALA A 234 11.76 11.48 -9.89
C ALA A 234 11.80 12.97 -9.52
N MET A 235 10.64 13.58 -9.29
CA MET A 235 10.51 14.97 -8.85
C MET A 235 10.97 15.09 -7.39
N HIS A 236 11.91 16.00 -7.12
CA HIS A 236 12.59 16.12 -5.83
C HIS A 236 13.10 14.76 -5.29
N GLU A 237 13.81 13.99 -6.13
CA GLU A 237 14.26 12.65 -5.79
C GLU A 237 15.03 12.63 -4.45
N ASN A 238 14.48 11.90 -3.48
CA ASN A 238 15.02 11.83 -2.12
C ASN A 238 14.76 10.45 -1.48
N PRO A 239 15.65 9.93 -0.60
CA PRO A 239 15.40 8.70 0.17
C PRO A 239 14.19 8.74 1.11
N TYR A 240 13.72 9.93 1.50
CA TYR A 240 12.56 10.15 2.36
C TYR A 240 11.29 10.52 1.56
N HIS A 241 11.34 10.45 0.23
CA HIS A 241 10.23 10.68 -0.68
C HIS A 241 9.83 9.39 -1.39
N GLY A 242 8.60 8.95 -1.19
CA GLY A 242 8.12 7.67 -1.71
C GLY A 242 6.62 7.47 -1.54
N PHE A 243 6.20 6.21 -1.53
CA PHE A 243 4.80 5.82 -1.64
C PHE A 243 4.29 5.04 -0.44
N ASN A 244 3.05 5.38 -0.07
CA ASN A 244 2.12 4.44 0.52
C ASN A 244 1.50 3.63 -0.62
N PHE A 245 2.21 2.59 -1.06
CA PHE A 245 1.93 1.88 -2.30
C PHE A 245 0.64 1.06 -2.18
N CYS A 246 -0.44 1.60 -2.73
CA CYS A 246 -1.71 0.89 -2.79
C CYS A 246 -1.78 0.03 -4.05
N GLN A 247 -1.54 -1.28 -3.88
CA GLN A 247 -1.57 -2.23 -4.99
C GLN A 247 -2.92 -2.19 -5.73
N GLY A 248 -4.04 -2.05 -5.00
CA GLY A 248 -5.36 -1.99 -5.60
C GLY A 248 -5.54 -0.77 -6.50
N THR A 249 -5.14 0.41 -6.03
CA THR A 249 -5.21 1.65 -6.82
C THR A 249 -4.29 1.59 -8.04
N VAL A 250 -3.06 1.11 -7.86
CA VAL A 250 -2.11 0.97 -9.00
C VAL A 250 -2.63 -0.03 -10.02
N SER A 251 -3.29 -1.11 -9.57
CA SER A 251 -3.90 -2.10 -10.47
C SER A 251 -4.99 -1.50 -11.35
N GLU A 252 -5.71 -0.48 -10.89
CA GLU A 252 -6.74 0.23 -11.68
C GLU A 252 -6.13 1.02 -12.87
N MET A 253 -4.82 1.27 -12.83
CA MET A 253 -4.06 1.96 -13.89
C MET A 253 -3.56 1.02 -14.99
N LEU A 254 -3.68 -0.29 -14.78
CA LEU A 254 -3.11 -1.33 -15.63
C LEU A 254 -4.18 -1.97 -16.51
N GLU A 255 -3.79 -2.42 -17.70
CA GLU A 255 -4.71 -3.14 -18.60
C GLU A 255 -4.80 -4.63 -18.21
N LYS A 256 -3.68 -5.19 -17.75
CA LYS A 256 -3.52 -6.56 -17.26
C LYS A 256 -2.82 -6.57 -15.88
N PRO A 257 -3.53 -6.15 -14.81
CA PRO A 257 -2.92 -6.03 -13.48
C PRO A 257 -2.31 -7.33 -12.96
N GLY A 258 -2.84 -8.51 -13.33
CA GLY A 258 -2.27 -9.81 -12.95
C GLY A 258 -0.93 -10.16 -13.61
N GLU A 259 -0.48 -9.39 -14.61
CA GLU A 259 0.81 -9.55 -15.29
C GLU A 259 1.72 -8.35 -15.01
N GLU A 260 1.19 -7.13 -15.12
CA GLU A 260 1.97 -5.88 -15.16
C GLU A 260 2.34 -5.35 -13.76
N ILE A 261 1.57 -5.68 -12.72
CA ILE A 261 1.79 -5.12 -11.37
C ILE A 261 3.17 -5.48 -10.82
N TYR A 262 3.70 -6.64 -11.19
CA TYR A 262 5.00 -7.11 -10.74
C TYR A 262 6.13 -6.21 -11.24
N ASP A 263 6.05 -5.72 -12.48
CA ASP A 263 7.04 -4.80 -13.04
C ASP A 263 6.99 -3.46 -12.33
N VAL A 264 5.79 -2.96 -12.02
CA VAL A 264 5.60 -1.72 -11.25
C VAL A 264 6.17 -1.85 -9.84
N ILE A 265 5.88 -2.95 -9.14
CA ILE A 265 6.43 -3.25 -7.81
C ILE A 265 7.96 -3.33 -7.86
N ARG A 266 8.52 -4.03 -8.87
CA ARG A 266 9.98 -4.13 -9.03
C ARG A 266 10.62 -2.77 -9.31
N TYR A 267 9.99 -1.94 -10.15
CA TYR A 267 10.49 -0.60 -10.47
C TYR A 267 10.63 0.27 -9.20
N PHE A 268 9.55 0.44 -8.43
CA PHE A 268 9.60 1.29 -7.23
C PHE A 268 10.33 0.61 -6.06
N GLY A 269 10.21 -0.71 -5.93
CA GLY A 269 10.85 -1.49 -4.87
C GLY A 269 12.38 -1.49 -4.95
N THR A 270 12.93 -1.69 -6.15
CA THR A 270 14.41 -1.66 -6.35
C THR A 270 15.00 -0.27 -6.11
N ARG A 271 14.22 0.79 -6.35
CA ARG A 271 14.56 2.18 -6.03
C ARG A 271 14.32 2.56 -4.56
N LYS A 272 13.80 1.63 -3.74
CA LYS A 272 13.45 1.83 -2.32
C LYS A 272 12.41 2.94 -2.09
N LYS A 273 11.44 3.05 -3.01
CA LYS A 273 10.41 4.10 -2.99
C LYS A 273 9.07 3.62 -2.40
N ILE A 274 8.99 2.37 -1.96
CA ILE A 274 7.81 1.81 -1.30
C ILE A 274 8.08 1.81 0.21
N PHE A 275 7.38 2.68 0.96
CA PHE A 275 7.53 2.82 2.41
C PHE A 275 6.43 2.12 3.21
N ASN A 276 5.27 1.92 2.58
CA ASN A 276 4.15 1.16 3.11
C ASN A 276 3.42 0.50 1.94
N VAL A 277 2.71 -0.60 2.20
CA VAL A 277 1.95 -1.32 1.17
C VAL A 277 0.51 -1.52 1.64
N HIS A 278 -0.45 -1.16 0.81
CA HIS A 278 -1.84 -1.60 0.97
C HIS A 278 -2.13 -2.73 -0.02
N PRO A 279 -2.01 -4.01 0.39
CA PRO A 279 -2.22 -5.15 -0.48
C PRO A 279 -3.73 -5.47 -0.57
N ARG A 280 -4.49 -4.57 -1.20
CA ARG A 280 -5.92 -4.81 -1.50
C ARG A 280 -6.10 -5.26 -2.94
N HIS A 281 -6.97 -6.24 -3.17
CA HIS A 281 -7.37 -6.65 -4.51
C HIS A 281 -8.54 -5.79 -5.01
N HIS A 282 -8.44 -5.30 -6.24
CA HIS A 282 -9.57 -4.71 -6.96
C HIS A 282 -9.72 -5.45 -8.29
N PRO A 283 -10.89 -6.03 -8.61
CA PRO A 283 -11.12 -6.65 -9.90
C PRO A 283 -11.33 -5.63 -11.05
N GLY A 284 -10.89 -4.38 -10.88
CA GLY A 284 -11.05 -3.30 -11.87
C GLY A 284 -10.00 -3.33 -12.97
N GLY A 285 -10.44 -3.02 -14.20
CA GLY A 285 -9.79 -3.33 -15.47
C GLY A 285 -10.70 -4.25 -16.29
N LYS A 286 -10.33 -4.66 -17.51
CA LYS A 286 -10.95 -5.86 -18.13
C LYS A 286 -10.64 -7.15 -17.35
N CYS A 287 -10.33 -7.06 -16.06
CA CYS A 287 -10.34 -8.14 -15.08
C CYS A 287 -11.78 -8.58 -14.72
N GLY A 288 -12.65 -8.69 -15.73
CA GLY A 288 -13.59 -9.80 -15.79
C GLY A 288 -12.88 -11.12 -16.12
N VAL A 289 -11.57 -11.08 -16.34
CA VAL A 289 -10.69 -12.23 -16.22
C VAL A 289 -10.28 -12.32 -14.75
N THR A 290 -11.08 -13.00 -13.94
CA THR A 290 -10.47 -13.98 -13.02
C THR A 290 -9.40 -14.67 -13.88
N MET A 291 -8.13 -14.72 -13.45
CA MET A 291 -7.14 -15.59 -14.10
C MET A 291 -7.61 -17.03 -13.91
N GLN A 292 -8.67 -17.39 -14.63
CA GLN A 292 -9.16 -18.73 -14.75
C GLN A 292 -8.31 -19.27 -15.86
N SER A 293 -7.36 -20.10 -15.47
CA SER A 293 -6.75 -20.96 -16.45
C SER A 293 -7.87 -21.70 -17.20
N LYS A 294 -7.70 -21.82 -18.51
CA LYS A 294 -8.56 -22.65 -19.34
C LYS A 294 -8.20 -24.13 -19.22
N ALA A 295 -7.15 -24.45 -18.44
CA ALA A 295 -6.73 -25.79 -18.12
C ALA A 295 -7.89 -26.61 -17.58
N LYS A 296 -8.06 -27.81 -18.13
CA LYS A 296 -9.07 -28.77 -17.69
C LYS A 296 -8.52 -29.76 -16.68
N SER A 297 -7.19 -29.81 -16.54
CA SER A 297 -6.48 -30.65 -15.58
C SER A 297 -5.40 -29.83 -14.87
N VAL A 298 -4.93 -30.34 -13.75
CA VAL A 298 -3.81 -29.76 -12.98
C VAL A 298 -2.52 -29.80 -13.80
N GLU A 299 -2.32 -30.84 -14.59
CA GLU A 299 -1.15 -30.98 -15.47
C GLU A 299 -1.13 -29.90 -16.55
N ASP A 300 -2.27 -29.68 -17.23
CA ASP A 300 -2.41 -28.58 -18.19
C ASP A 300 -2.12 -27.23 -17.50
N TYR A 301 -2.67 -27.03 -16.29
CA TYR A 301 -2.48 -25.81 -15.52
C TYR A 301 -1.00 -25.56 -15.22
N LEU A 302 -0.26 -26.57 -14.77
CA LEU A 302 1.17 -26.46 -14.48
C LEU A 302 1.99 -26.23 -15.76
N SER A 303 1.61 -26.85 -16.87
CA SER A 303 2.29 -26.69 -18.15
C SER A 303 2.20 -25.27 -18.71
N ASP A 304 1.06 -24.59 -18.48
CA ASP A 304 0.79 -23.22 -18.93
C ASP A 304 1.56 -22.14 -18.13
N LEU A 305 2.14 -22.50 -16.99
CA LEU A 305 2.92 -21.57 -16.16
C LEU A 305 4.36 -21.42 -16.68
N ASP A 306 4.95 -20.23 -16.49
CA ASP A 306 6.39 -20.06 -16.59
C ASP A 306 7.13 -20.85 -15.50
N ASP A 307 8.42 -21.11 -15.72
CA ASP A 307 9.21 -22.00 -14.86
C ASP A 307 9.24 -21.56 -13.39
N THR A 308 9.33 -20.25 -13.13
CA THR A 308 9.35 -19.72 -11.75
C THR A 308 8.01 -19.94 -11.05
N ARG A 309 6.88 -19.65 -11.73
CA ARG A 309 5.56 -19.89 -11.15
C ARG A 309 5.25 -21.37 -11.01
N ARG A 310 5.66 -22.20 -11.96
CA ARG A 310 5.49 -23.66 -11.92
C ARG A 310 6.22 -24.24 -10.71
N GLU A 311 7.47 -23.84 -10.48
CA GLU A 311 8.26 -24.30 -9.32
C GLU A 311 7.59 -23.91 -7.99
N ALA A 312 7.19 -22.65 -7.84
CA ALA A 312 6.54 -22.17 -6.63
C ALA A 312 5.20 -22.88 -6.36
N ILE A 313 4.35 -23.03 -7.38
CA ILE A 313 3.05 -23.69 -7.25
C ILE A 313 3.21 -25.19 -6.99
N SER A 314 4.15 -25.86 -7.66
CA SER A 314 4.40 -27.29 -7.44
C SER A 314 4.88 -27.56 -6.02
N THR A 315 5.78 -26.71 -5.48
CA THR A 315 6.27 -26.85 -4.11
C THR A 315 5.14 -26.81 -3.08
N VAL A 316 4.21 -25.87 -3.23
CA VAL A 316 3.05 -25.76 -2.32
C VAL A 316 2.08 -26.92 -2.53
N ARG A 317 1.83 -27.30 -3.79
CA ARG A 317 0.96 -28.42 -4.16
C ARG A 317 1.43 -29.73 -3.53
N ASP A 318 2.72 -30.03 -3.60
CA ASP A 318 3.28 -31.26 -3.05
C ASP A 318 3.03 -31.35 -1.53
N ILE A 319 3.23 -30.24 -0.81
CA ILE A 319 2.94 -30.17 0.63
C ILE A 319 1.45 -30.42 0.92
N VAL A 320 0.55 -29.85 0.10
CA VAL A 320 -0.89 -30.05 0.28
C VAL A 320 -1.27 -31.50 0.01
N LEU A 321 -0.76 -32.10 -1.06
CA LEU A 321 -1.03 -33.50 -1.41
C LEU A 321 -0.51 -34.46 -0.33
N ASP A 322 0.68 -34.20 0.23
CA ASP A 322 1.26 -34.99 1.32
C ASP A 322 0.43 -34.95 2.61
N ASN A 323 -0.42 -33.93 2.77
CA ASN A 323 -1.22 -33.70 3.96
C ASN A 323 -2.74 -33.69 3.68
N LEU A 324 -3.15 -34.13 2.48
CA LEU A 324 -4.55 -34.04 2.08
C LEU A 324 -5.37 -35.10 2.81
N PRO A 325 -6.42 -34.73 3.58
CA PRO A 325 -7.23 -35.71 4.31
C PRO A 325 -8.00 -36.65 3.38
N ASP A 326 -8.25 -37.88 3.84
CA ASP A 326 -9.09 -38.84 3.13
C ASP A 326 -10.46 -38.23 2.79
N GLY A 327 -10.88 -38.37 1.53
CA GLY A 327 -12.15 -37.87 1.02
C GLY A 327 -12.08 -36.52 0.31
N TYR A 328 -10.91 -35.86 0.28
CA TYR A 328 -10.65 -34.74 -0.61
C TYR A 328 -9.95 -35.22 -1.89
N GLU A 329 -10.27 -34.59 -3.02
CA GLU A 329 -9.63 -34.82 -4.31
C GLU A 329 -9.06 -33.50 -4.86
N GLU A 330 -7.88 -33.58 -5.48
CA GLU A 330 -7.33 -32.48 -6.26
C GLU A 330 -8.02 -32.42 -7.63
N MET A 331 -8.52 -31.24 -8.00
CA MET A 331 -9.20 -31.02 -9.27
C MET A 331 -9.09 -29.56 -9.74
N MET A 332 -9.48 -29.31 -10.98
CA MET A 332 -9.63 -27.95 -11.51
C MET A 332 -11.04 -27.43 -11.24
N LEU A 333 -11.16 -26.39 -10.41
CA LEU A 333 -12.42 -25.66 -10.20
C LEU A 333 -12.17 -24.17 -10.37
N PHE A 334 -13.11 -23.49 -11.03
CA PHE A 334 -13.07 -22.04 -11.27
C PHE A 334 -11.74 -21.52 -11.86
N GLY A 335 -11.03 -22.39 -12.61
CA GLY A 335 -9.78 -22.08 -13.31
C GLY A 335 -8.52 -22.10 -12.45
N MET A 336 -8.55 -22.78 -11.31
CA MET A 336 -7.39 -23.00 -10.44
C MET A 336 -7.38 -24.42 -9.84
N ILE A 337 -6.21 -24.87 -9.40
CA ILE A 337 -6.06 -26.10 -8.61
C ILE A 337 -6.85 -25.92 -7.31
N THR A 338 -7.76 -26.85 -7.04
CA THR A 338 -8.66 -26.85 -5.89
C THR A 338 -8.68 -28.24 -5.27
N TYR A 339 -8.69 -28.30 -3.95
CA TYR A 339 -8.82 -29.55 -3.20
C TYR A 339 -10.21 -29.55 -2.56
N ALA A 340 -11.06 -30.47 -2.99
CA ALA A 340 -12.48 -30.44 -2.63
C ALA A 340 -13.02 -31.85 -2.38
N VAL A 341 -14.09 -31.96 -1.60
CA VAL A 341 -14.84 -33.21 -1.46
C VAL A 341 -15.66 -33.41 -2.75
N PRO A 342 -15.40 -34.49 -3.52
CA PRO A 342 -16.06 -34.72 -4.79
C PRO A 342 -17.54 -35.06 -4.57
N LEU A 343 -18.37 -34.79 -5.58
CA LEU A 343 -19.80 -35.11 -5.56
C LEU A 343 -20.07 -36.62 -5.46
N SER A 344 -19.09 -37.47 -5.78
CA SER A 344 -19.14 -38.92 -5.56
C SER A 344 -19.23 -39.27 -4.06
N ILE A 345 -18.65 -38.44 -3.19
CA ILE A 345 -18.67 -38.58 -1.73
C ILE A 345 -19.81 -37.77 -1.12
N PHE A 346 -20.05 -36.55 -1.62
CA PHE A 346 -21.13 -35.68 -1.12
C PHE A 346 -21.98 -35.11 -2.28
N PRO A 347 -23.02 -35.83 -2.74
CA PRO A 347 -23.76 -35.47 -3.96
C PRO A 347 -24.75 -34.31 -3.78
N ASP A 348 -25.16 -33.98 -2.56
CA ASP A 348 -26.21 -33.00 -2.29
C ASP A 348 -25.67 -31.63 -1.85
N THR A 349 -25.00 -30.92 -2.75
CA THR A 349 -24.56 -29.54 -2.53
C THR A 349 -25.57 -28.52 -3.06
N TYR A 350 -25.63 -27.34 -2.40
CA TYR A 350 -26.58 -26.26 -2.71
C TYR A 350 -26.45 -25.71 -4.14
N ASN A 351 -25.27 -25.83 -4.74
CA ASN A 351 -24.94 -25.32 -6.07
C ASN A 351 -24.54 -26.43 -7.06
N LYS A 352 -24.68 -27.72 -6.68
CA LYS A 352 -24.28 -28.88 -7.49
C LYS A 352 -22.81 -28.87 -7.94
N GLN A 353 -21.94 -28.25 -7.14
CA GLN A 353 -20.48 -28.28 -7.29
C GLN A 353 -19.85 -29.08 -6.14
N PRO A 354 -18.63 -29.63 -6.31
CA PRO A 354 -17.84 -30.21 -5.21
C PRO A 354 -17.71 -29.24 -4.01
N LEU A 355 -17.63 -29.79 -2.80
CA LEU A 355 -17.53 -28.99 -1.58
C LEU A 355 -16.07 -28.58 -1.35
N MET A 356 -15.78 -27.29 -1.51
CA MET A 356 -14.44 -26.72 -1.30
C MET A 356 -14.10 -26.59 0.19
#